data_AF-A0A292E8L5-F1
#
_entry.id   AF-A0A292E8L5-F1
#
_cell.length_a   1.000
_cell.length_b   1.000
_cell.length_c   1.000
_cell.angle_alpha   90.00
_cell.angle_beta   90.00
_cell.angle_gamma   90.00
#
_symmetry.space_group_name_H-M   'P 1'
#
loop_
_entity.id
_entity.type
_entity.pdbx_description
1 polymer ?
#
loop_
_entity_poly.entity_id
_entity_poly.type
_entity_poly.pdbx_seq_one_letter_code
_entity_poly.pdbx_strand_id
1 'polypeptide(L)'
;MKSMLSAAGFLAAAILTTTAAQAEDLVFTLTNGTNSVLTRFYTSPVGVDDWEEDVFGRDVLGPGESVQLTIADGRTVCEYDMRFEFEEGSDLDTTEDSQNLCELGSYTIHE
;
A
#
# COMPACT_ATOMS: atom_id res chain seq x y z
N MET A 1 -4.24 65.92 30.63
CA MET A 1 -3.19 65.03 31.17
C MET A 1 -3.86 64.13 32.19
N LYS A 2 -3.94 62.80 32.10
CA LYS A 2 -3.25 61.78 31.29
C LYS A 2 -4.23 60.60 31.10
N SER A 3 -4.08 59.95 29.94
CA SER A 3 -4.30 58.54 29.55
C SER A 3 -4.94 57.57 30.56
N MET A 4 -6.05 56.90 30.25
CA MET A 4 -6.27 55.79 29.29
C MET A 4 -5.83 54.40 29.78
N LEU A 5 -6.85 53.55 29.95
CA LEU A 5 -7.03 52.09 29.77
C LEU A 5 -5.87 51.09 30.00
N SER A 6 -6.20 49.95 30.63
CA SER A 6 -5.84 48.54 30.27
C SER A 6 -6.04 47.62 31.50
N ALA A 7 -6.38 46.32 31.44
CA ALA A 7 -6.55 45.34 30.37
C ALA A 7 -7.52 44.24 30.85
N ALA A 8 -8.41 43.76 29.99
CA ALA A 8 -9.18 42.53 30.21
C ALA A 8 -8.45 41.37 29.53
N GLY A 9 -7.98 40.40 30.31
CA GLY A 9 -7.29 39.21 29.80
C GLY A 9 -8.29 38.24 29.16
N PHE A 10 -8.12 37.97 27.86
CA PHE A 10 -8.81 36.88 27.16
C PHE A 10 -7.94 35.62 27.24
N LEU A 11 -8.44 34.58 27.93
CA LEU A 11 -7.87 33.24 27.89
C LEU A 11 -8.32 32.57 26.57
N ALA A 12 -7.43 32.42 25.61
CA ALA A 12 -7.69 31.66 24.40
C ALA A 12 -7.44 30.17 24.66
N ALA A 13 -8.52 29.38 24.75
CA ALA A 13 -8.41 27.92 24.79
C ALA A 13 -8.14 27.39 23.37
N ALA A 14 -6.93 26.90 23.12
CA ALA A 14 -6.58 26.23 21.87
C ALA A 14 -7.20 24.84 21.85
N ILE A 15 -8.17 24.61 20.95
CA ILE A 15 -8.75 23.29 20.71
C ILE A 15 -7.82 22.57 19.74
N LEU A 16 -7.04 21.61 20.24
CA LEU A 16 -6.26 20.70 19.42
C LEU A 16 -7.21 19.63 18.85
N THR A 17 -7.62 19.78 17.60
CA THR A 17 -8.30 18.70 16.87
C THR A 17 -7.24 17.69 16.42
N THR A 18 -7.11 16.58 17.14
CA THR A 18 -6.33 15.43 16.67
C THR A 18 -7.15 14.74 15.58
N THR A 19 -6.77 14.92 14.31
CA THR A 19 -7.29 14.08 13.24
C THR A 19 -6.77 12.66 13.45
N ALA A 20 -7.66 11.71 13.71
CA ALA A 20 -7.31 10.31 13.70
C ALA A 20 -6.96 9.92 12.26
N ALA A 21 -5.71 9.52 12.00
CA ALA A 21 -5.37 8.85 10.76
C ALA A 21 -6.11 7.50 10.77
N GLN A 22 -7.02 7.31 9.82
CA GLN A 22 -7.66 6.01 9.58
C GLN A 22 -6.74 5.22 8.65
N ALA A 23 -6.54 3.93 8.93
CA ALA A 23 -5.96 3.02 7.95
C ALA A 23 -7.01 2.77 6.86
N GLU A 24 -6.70 3.17 5.64
CA GLU A 24 -7.54 2.90 4.47
C GLU A 24 -7.06 1.61 3.82
N ASP A 25 -7.99 0.78 3.35
CA ASP A 25 -7.65 -0.40 2.58
C ASP A 25 -7.00 0.02 1.25
N LEU A 26 -5.88 -0.61 0.90
CA LEU A 26 -5.15 -0.30 -0.34
C LEU A 26 -5.70 -1.17 -1.46
N VAL A 27 -6.28 -0.55 -2.49
CA VAL A 27 -6.99 -1.26 -3.57
C VAL A 27 -6.35 -0.92 -4.92
N PHE A 28 -5.84 -1.94 -5.60
CA PHE A 28 -5.26 -1.78 -6.94
C PHE A 28 -5.55 -3.00 -7.82
N THR A 29 -5.43 -2.83 -9.13
CA THR A 29 -5.57 -3.93 -10.09
C THR A 29 -4.20 -4.47 -10.48
N LEU A 30 -3.94 -5.75 -10.25
CA LEU A 30 -2.76 -6.45 -10.75
C LEU A 30 -3.09 -7.16 -12.06
N THR A 31 -2.25 -6.98 -13.08
CA THR A 31 -2.32 -7.70 -14.36
C THR A 31 -1.05 -8.50 -14.57
N ASN A 32 -1.19 -9.78 -14.89
CA ASN A 32 -0.07 -10.60 -15.32
C ASN A 32 0.17 -10.39 -16.81
N GLY A 33 1.08 -9.49 -17.17
CA GLY A 33 1.47 -9.23 -18.55
C GLY A 33 2.57 -10.14 -19.08
N THR A 34 2.95 -11.18 -18.33
CA THR A 34 3.98 -12.16 -18.71
C THR A 34 3.37 -13.35 -19.46
N ASN A 35 4.20 -14.33 -19.82
CA ASN A 35 3.79 -15.58 -20.44
C ASN A 35 3.65 -16.76 -19.46
N SER A 36 3.88 -16.56 -18.15
CA SER A 36 3.89 -17.62 -17.14
C SER A 36 2.81 -17.39 -16.08
N VAL A 37 2.32 -18.47 -15.46
CA VAL A 37 1.33 -18.37 -14.38
C VAL A 37 1.99 -17.75 -13.15
N LEU A 38 1.41 -16.69 -12.61
CA LEU A 38 1.82 -16.11 -11.33
C LEU A 38 1.12 -16.87 -10.21
N THR A 39 1.89 -17.59 -9.39
CA THR A 39 1.35 -18.53 -8.40
C THR A 39 1.28 -17.97 -7.00
N ARG A 40 2.15 -17.00 -6.67
CA ARG A 40 2.17 -16.33 -5.37
C ARG A 40 2.43 -14.85 -5.55
N PHE A 41 1.76 -14.05 -4.75
CA PHE A 41 1.95 -12.61 -4.73
C PHE A 41 2.07 -12.14 -3.29
N TYR A 42 3.16 -11.44 -2.98
CA TYR A 42 3.42 -10.94 -1.63
C TYR A 42 3.55 -9.43 -1.65
N THR A 43 3.15 -8.81 -0.53
CA THR A 43 3.36 -7.39 -0.26
C THR A 43 3.91 -7.22 1.15
N SER A 44 4.85 -6.32 1.35
CA SER A 44 5.36 -5.96 2.69
C SER A 44 5.74 -4.48 2.71
N PRO A 45 5.51 -3.72 3.81
CA PRO A 45 6.00 -2.35 3.86
C PRO A 45 7.50 -2.26 3.67
N VAL A 46 7.95 -1.21 2.98
CA VAL A 46 9.38 -1.00 2.73
C VAL A 46 10.18 -1.01 4.04
N GLY A 47 11.28 -1.76 4.05
CA GLY A 47 12.18 -1.88 5.20
C GLY A 47 11.79 -2.96 6.21
N VAL A 48 10.81 -3.81 5.90
CA VAL A 48 10.54 -5.06 6.59
C VAL A 48 11.24 -6.20 5.85
N ASP A 49 12.15 -6.90 6.52
CA ASP A 49 13.04 -7.89 5.89
C ASP A 49 12.37 -9.25 5.58
N ASP A 50 11.23 -9.53 6.22
CA ASP A 50 10.48 -10.77 6.05
C ASP A 50 9.22 -10.54 5.21
N TRP A 51 8.97 -11.45 4.26
CA TRP A 51 7.73 -11.45 3.47
C TRP A 51 6.55 -11.94 4.30
N GLU A 52 5.42 -11.24 4.18
CA GLU A 52 4.16 -11.57 4.84
C GLU A 52 3.41 -12.71 4.11
N GLU A 53 2.13 -12.91 4.40
CA GLU A 53 1.34 -13.96 3.77
C GLU A 53 1.14 -13.73 2.26
N ASP A 54 0.95 -14.83 1.52
CA ASP A 54 0.57 -14.81 0.11
C ASP A 54 -0.84 -14.25 -0.05
N VAL A 55 -0.95 -13.17 -0.81
CA VAL A 55 -2.19 -12.42 -1.08
C VAL A 55 -3.17 -13.25 -1.90
N PHE A 56 -2.70 -14.17 -2.76
CA PHE A 56 -3.59 -15.02 -3.56
C PHE A 56 -4.14 -16.22 -2.78
N GLY A 57 -3.44 -16.66 -1.74
CA GLY A 57 -3.84 -17.80 -0.91
C GLY A 57 -3.85 -19.14 -1.65
N ARG A 58 -4.97 -19.48 -2.30
CA ARG A 58 -5.13 -20.71 -3.12
C ARG A 58 -5.36 -20.44 -4.60
N ASP A 59 -5.55 -19.18 -4.95
CA ASP A 59 -5.77 -18.75 -6.32
C ASP A 59 -4.43 -18.49 -7.02
N VAL A 60 -4.47 -18.33 -8.34
CA VAL A 60 -3.32 -18.00 -9.18
C VAL A 60 -3.78 -17.01 -10.25
N LEU A 61 -2.83 -16.32 -10.90
CA LEU A 61 -3.13 -15.36 -11.96
C LEU A 61 -2.42 -15.78 -13.26
N GLY A 62 -3.20 -16.24 -14.25
CA GLY A 62 -2.68 -16.71 -15.53
C GLY A 62 -2.22 -15.58 -16.45
N PRO A 63 -1.50 -15.91 -17.54
CA PRO A 63 -1.05 -14.94 -18.53
C PRO A 63 -2.19 -14.10 -19.12
N GLY A 64 -2.04 -12.78 -19.09
CA GLY A 64 -3.01 -11.80 -19.59
C GLY A 64 -4.21 -11.55 -18.67
N GLU A 65 -4.30 -12.24 -17.52
CA GLU A 65 -5.39 -12.05 -16.57
C GLU A 65 -5.14 -10.85 -15.64
N SER A 66 -6.23 -10.28 -15.14
CA SER A 66 -6.22 -9.18 -14.17
C SER A 66 -7.10 -9.51 -12.98
N VAL A 67 -6.67 -9.08 -11.79
CA VAL A 67 -7.42 -9.21 -10.53
C VAL A 67 -7.34 -7.92 -9.75
N GLN A 68 -8.45 -7.52 -9.12
CA GLN A 68 -8.44 -6.44 -8.14
C GLN A 68 -8.03 -7.01 -6.78
N LEU A 69 -7.01 -6.43 -6.18
CA LEU A 69 -6.49 -6.80 -4.88
C LEU A 69 -6.86 -5.75 -3.84
N THR A 70 -6.96 -6.19 -2.59
CA THR A 70 -7.20 -5.33 -1.44
C THR A 70 -6.23 -5.73 -0.34
N ILE A 71 -5.34 -4.81 0.04
CA ILE A 71 -4.44 -4.97 1.18
C ILE A 71 -5.09 -4.25 2.36
N ALA A 72 -5.66 -5.04 3.28
CA ALA A 72 -6.40 -4.59 4.44
C ALA A 72 -5.66 -4.97 5.74
N ASP A 73 -4.38 -4.57 5.83
CA ASP A 73 -3.48 -4.93 6.94
C ASP A 73 -3.61 -3.99 8.16
N GLY A 74 -4.47 -2.99 8.08
CA GLY A 74 -4.74 -2.01 9.14
C GLY A 74 -3.62 -0.98 9.34
N ARG A 75 -2.70 -0.84 8.38
CA ARG A 75 -1.59 0.12 8.44
C ARG A 75 -1.93 1.42 7.72
N THR A 76 -1.19 2.49 8.04
CA THR A 76 -1.33 3.82 7.42
C THR A 76 -0.13 4.17 6.54
N VAL A 77 0.64 3.16 6.11
CA VAL A 77 1.80 3.33 5.23
C VAL A 77 1.39 3.09 3.79
N CYS A 78 2.12 3.69 2.84
CA CYS A 78 1.79 3.61 1.42
C CYS A 78 2.86 2.90 0.59
N GLU A 79 4.12 2.95 1.03
CA GLU A 79 5.23 2.35 0.30
C GLU A 79 5.35 0.87 0.68
N TYR A 80 5.17 0.00 -0.31
CA TYR A 80 5.30 -1.45 -0.16
C TYR A 80 6.27 -2.00 -1.18
N ASP A 81 7.05 -2.98 -0.74
CA ASP A 81 7.71 -3.95 -1.59
C ASP A 81 6.70 -5.02 -1.99
N MET A 82 6.79 -5.46 -3.24
CA MET A 82 5.96 -6.46 -3.88
C MET A 82 6.86 -7.57 -4.40
N ARG A 83 6.44 -8.82 -4.25
CA ARG A 83 7.15 -9.99 -4.79
C ARG A 83 6.23 -10.89 -5.58
N PHE A 84 6.71 -11.31 -6.73
CA PHE A 84 5.99 -12.06 -7.74
C PHE A 84 6.70 -13.40 -7.95
N GLU A 85 6.03 -14.52 -7.62
CA GLU A 85 6.57 -15.85 -7.85
C GLU A 85 5.77 -16.59 -8.91
N PHE A 86 6.45 -16.94 -9.99
CA PHE A 86 5.87 -17.68 -11.12
C PHE A 86 5.86 -19.19 -10.86
N GLU A 87 5.11 -19.91 -11.68
CA GLU A 87 5.02 -21.37 -11.64
C GLU A 87 6.41 -22.02 -11.70
N GLU A 88 6.61 -23.03 -10.86
CA GLU A 88 7.85 -23.82 -10.84
C GLU A 88 8.12 -24.44 -12.21
N GLY A 89 9.31 -24.17 -12.75
CA GLY A 89 9.73 -24.66 -14.06
C GLY A 89 9.35 -23.76 -15.24
N SER A 90 8.76 -22.59 -14.98
CA SER A 90 8.71 -21.50 -15.96
C SER A 90 10.12 -20.94 -16.23
N ASP A 91 10.24 -20.19 -17.32
CA ASP A 91 11.49 -19.53 -17.72
C ASP A 91 11.73 -18.18 -16.99
N LEU A 92 10.85 -17.82 -16.04
CA LEU A 92 10.88 -16.55 -15.31
C LEU A 92 11.36 -16.75 -13.88
N ASP A 93 12.27 -15.87 -13.45
CA ASP A 93 12.74 -15.80 -12.07
C ASP A 93 11.71 -15.07 -11.18
N THR A 94 11.85 -15.20 -9.86
CA THR A 94 11.11 -14.35 -8.92
C THR A 94 11.49 -12.89 -9.11
N THR A 95 10.48 -12.02 -9.23
CA THR A 95 10.65 -10.58 -9.41
C THR A 95 10.17 -9.84 -8.17
N GLU A 96 10.87 -8.75 -7.84
CA GLU A 96 10.49 -7.83 -6.76
C GLU A 96 10.43 -6.40 -7.30
N ASP A 97 9.51 -5.59 -6.78
CA ASP A 97 9.38 -4.16 -7.11
C ASP A 97 8.79 -3.39 -5.93
N SER A 98 8.97 -2.07 -5.87
CA SER A 98 8.43 -1.23 -4.79
C SER A 98 7.49 -0.19 -5.36
N GLN A 99 6.31 -0.03 -4.76
CA GLN A 99 5.28 0.89 -5.24
C GLN A 99 4.58 1.63 -4.09
N ASN A 100 4.08 2.83 -4.39
CA ASN A 100 3.15 3.54 -3.52
C ASN A 100 1.73 3.02 -3.76
N LEU A 101 1.25 2.11 -2.91
CA LEU A 101 -0.06 1.48 -3.06
C LEU A 101 -1.24 2.41 -2.77
N CYS A 102 -1.04 3.54 -2.08
CA CYS A 102 -2.09 4.55 -1.87
C CYS A 102 -2.43 5.31 -3.16
N GLU A 103 -1.46 5.43 -4.07
CA GLU A 103 -1.62 6.09 -5.36
C GLU A 103 -1.73 5.10 -6.52
N LEU A 104 -1.43 3.82 -6.27
CA LEU A 104 -1.45 2.76 -7.29
C LEU A 104 -2.88 2.39 -7.65
N GLY A 105 -3.33 2.77 -8.84
CA GLY A 105 -4.59 2.27 -9.39
C GLY A 105 -4.45 0.89 -10.05
N SER A 106 -3.34 0.67 -10.77
CA SER A 106 -3.08 -0.56 -11.50
C SER A 106 -1.59 -0.81 -11.68
N TYR A 107 -1.19 -2.08 -11.68
CA TYR A 107 0.15 -2.56 -11.95
C TYR A 107 0.12 -3.71 -12.95
N THR A 108 1.08 -3.73 -13.89
CA THR A 108 1.25 -4.83 -14.84
C THR A 108 2.69 -5.32 -14.80
N ILE A 109 2.88 -6.62 -14.56
CA ILE A 109 4.20 -7.26 -14.62
C ILE A 109 4.52 -7.72 -16.04
N HIS A 110 5.78 -7.56 -16.50
CA HIS A 110 6.16 -7.66 -17.91
C HIS A 110 7.44 -8.47 -18.20
N GLU A 111 7.95 -9.25 -17.25
CA GLU A 111 9.15 -10.10 -17.41
C GLU A 111 9.24 -10.84 -18.77
#